data_AF-A0A8T2MXQ3-F1
#
_entry.id   AF-A0A8T2MXQ3-F1
#
_cell.length_a   1.000
_cell.length_b   1.000
_cell.length_c   1.000
_cell.angle_alpha   90.00
_cell.angle_beta   90.00
_cell.angle_gamma   90.00
#
_symmetry.space_group_name_H-M   'P 1'
#
loop_
_entity.id
_entity.type
_entity.pdbx_description
1 polymer ?
#
loop_
_entity_poly.entity_id
_entity_poly.type
_entity_poly.pdbx_seq_one_letter_code
_entity_poly.pdbx_strand_id
1 'polypeptide(L)'
;MESQREAQFRREEINSTLWEVPEKYVCLKQIGTGAYGTVCSAINEKTKEKVAIKKLHRPFQSEIFAKRAYRELRLLKHMKHENVIGLLDVFTPASKLEDFQDFYLVMPYMYTDLSKVRGLLSEDRVQFLYIHSAGIIHRDLKPGNLAVNQDCELKILDFGLARHADAEMTGYVVTRWYRAPEVILNWMHYTQTGKTNATLKLLPQTLEQSI
;
A
#
# COMPACT_ATOMS: atom_id res chain seq x y z
N MET A 1 -20.51 26.96 -12.35
CA MET A 1 -20.90 25.66 -12.91
C MET A 1 -19.82 25.24 -13.90
N GLU A 2 -18.75 24.60 -13.44
CA GLU A 2 -17.79 23.96 -14.34
C GLU A 2 -18.41 22.66 -14.83
N SER A 3 -18.73 22.60 -16.12
CA SER A 3 -19.12 21.33 -16.74
C SER A 3 -17.94 20.37 -16.58
N GLN A 4 -18.10 19.32 -15.79
CA GLN A 4 -17.16 18.19 -15.81
C GLN A 4 -17.21 17.62 -17.22
N ARG A 5 -16.25 18.00 -18.08
CA ARG A 5 -16.01 17.26 -19.31
C ARG A 5 -15.69 15.83 -18.88
N GLU A 6 -16.53 14.88 -19.30
CA GLU A 6 -16.23 13.46 -19.08
C GLU A 6 -14.80 13.19 -19.56
N ALA A 7 -14.00 12.61 -18.68
CA ALA A 7 -12.62 12.29 -19.04
C ALA A 7 -12.67 11.27 -20.18
N GLN A 8 -12.01 11.57 -21.30
CA GLN A 8 -11.84 10.58 -22.38
C GLN A 8 -10.86 9.51 -21.90
N PHE A 9 -11.21 8.26 -22.14
CA PHE A 9 -10.41 7.09 -21.78
C PHE A 9 -9.76 6.49 -23.01
N ARG A 10 -8.48 6.11 -22.86
CA ARG A 10 -7.73 5.33 -23.86
C ARG A 10 -7.63 3.89 -23.40
N ARG A 11 -7.74 2.97 -24.36
CA ARG A 11 -7.49 1.54 -24.17
C ARG A 11 -6.06 1.19 -24.58
N GLU A 12 -5.36 0.45 -23.72
CA GLU A 12 -4.01 -0.03 -23.97
C GLU A 12 -3.83 -1.43 -23.37
N GLU A 13 -3.26 -2.36 -24.11
CA GLU A 13 -2.93 -3.70 -23.59
C GLU A 13 -1.49 -3.71 -23.09
N ILE A 14 -1.30 -4.04 -21.81
CA ILE A 14 0.00 -4.06 -21.16
C ILE A 14 0.16 -5.40 -20.47
N ASN A 15 1.12 -6.21 -20.94
CA ASN A 15 1.38 -7.58 -20.48
C ASN A 15 0.09 -8.40 -20.30
N SER A 16 -0.72 -8.48 -21.37
CA SER A 16 -1.98 -9.25 -21.39
C SER A 16 -3.08 -8.76 -20.44
N THR A 17 -2.94 -7.56 -19.90
CA THR A 17 -4.00 -6.87 -19.15
C THR A 17 -4.48 -5.68 -19.97
N LEU A 18 -5.78 -5.60 -20.24
CA LEU A 18 -6.39 -4.41 -20.85
C LEU A 18 -6.52 -3.31 -19.81
N TRP A 19 -5.97 -2.13 -20.10
CA TRP A 19 -6.08 -0.92 -19.29
C TRP A 19 -6.97 0.09 -19.99
N GLU A 20 -7.89 0.71 -19.24
CA GLU A 20 -8.72 1.81 -19.70
C GLU A 20 -8.47 3.00 -18.78
N VAL A 21 -7.66 3.96 -19.24
CA VAL A 21 -7.16 5.07 -18.42
C VAL A 21 -7.44 6.42 -19.04
N PRO A 22 -7.67 7.49 -18.25
CA PRO A 22 -7.80 8.84 -18.77
C PRO A 22 -6.61 9.23 -19.64
N GLU A 23 -6.86 9.93 -20.76
CA GLU A 23 -5.81 10.31 -21.73
C GLU A 23 -4.65 11.11 -21.13
N LYS A 24 -4.88 11.81 -20.01
CA LYS A 24 -3.84 12.54 -19.27
C LYS A 24 -2.73 11.64 -18.71
N TYR A 25 -2.95 10.33 -18.59
CA TYR A 25 -1.96 9.38 -18.12
C TYR A 25 -1.32 8.67 -19.31
N VAL A 26 -0.05 8.97 -19.56
CA VAL A 26 0.68 8.48 -20.74
C VAL A 26 1.90 7.64 -20.33
N CYS A 27 2.49 6.96 -21.31
CA CYS A 27 3.69 6.13 -21.14
C CYS A 27 3.52 5.08 -20.04
N LEU A 28 2.40 4.34 -20.06
CA LEU A 28 2.14 3.31 -19.07
C LEU A 28 3.19 2.21 -19.19
N LYS A 29 3.79 1.85 -18.06
CA LYS A 29 4.75 0.75 -17.95
C LYS A 29 4.47 -0.04 -16.71
N GLN A 30 4.24 -1.34 -16.85
CA GLN A 30 4.03 -2.21 -15.69
C GLN A 30 5.27 -2.23 -14.80
N ILE A 31 5.06 -2.03 -13.50
CA ILE A 31 6.10 -2.02 -12.47
C ILE A 31 5.88 -3.09 -11.40
N GLY A 32 4.68 -3.69 -11.35
CA GLY A 32 4.39 -4.77 -10.42
C GLY A 32 3.06 -5.46 -10.70
N THR A 33 2.98 -6.71 -10.27
CA THR A 33 1.77 -7.51 -10.28
C THR A 33 1.63 -8.17 -8.92
N GLY A 34 0.43 -8.10 -8.35
CA GLY A 34 0.10 -8.75 -7.08
C GLY A 34 -1.20 -9.52 -7.19
N ALA A 35 -1.54 -10.23 -6.11
CA ALA A 35 -2.75 -11.04 -6.02
C ALA A 35 -4.05 -10.24 -6.20
N TYR A 36 -4.01 -8.92 -6.02
CA TYR A 36 -5.19 -8.05 -5.99
C TYR A 36 -5.22 -6.99 -7.09
N GLY A 37 -4.24 -7.00 -7.99
CA GLY A 37 -4.15 -6.02 -9.05
C GLY A 37 -2.78 -5.93 -9.70
N THR A 38 -2.73 -5.12 -10.76
CA THR A 38 -1.50 -4.79 -11.48
C THR A 38 -1.22 -3.31 -11.31
N VAL A 39 0.06 -2.95 -11.25
CA VAL A 39 0.52 -1.57 -11.08
C VAL A 39 1.35 -1.16 -12.29
N CYS A 40 0.97 -0.05 -12.90
CA CYS A 40 1.76 0.62 -13.93
C CYS A 40 2.26 1.97 -13.42
N SER A 41 3.50 2.33 -13.75
CA SER A 41 3.89 3.74 -13.71
C SER A 41 3.34 4.46 -14.94
N ALA A 42 2.97 5.73 -14.79
CA ALA A 42 2.58 6.61 -15.90
C ALA A 42 3.10 8.02 -15.66
N ILE A 43 3.09 8.86 -16.69
CA ILE A 43 3.30 10.30 -16.56
C ILE A 43 1.94 10.98 -16.63
N ASN A 44 1.62 11.83 -15.65
CA ASN A 44 0.47 12.70 -15.71
C ASN A 44 0.84 13.92 -16.56
N GLU A 45 0.30 14.04 -17.77
CA GLU A 45 0.67 15.13 -18.69
C GLU A 45 0.28 16.52 -18.18
N LYS A 46 -0.67 16.63 -17.25
CA LYS A 46 -1.10 17.91 -16.68
C LYS A 46 -0.10 18.43 -15.64
N THR A 47 0.40 17.55 -14.76
CA THR A 47 1.35 17.93 -13.70
C THR A 47 2.81 17.66 -14.07
N LYS A 48 3.05 16.89 -15.14
CA LYS A 48 4.36 16.34 -15.56
C LYS A 48 5.00 15.41 -14.53
N GLU A 49 4.23 14.97 -13.53
CA GLU A 49 4.73 14.06 -12.50
C GLU A 49 4.57 12.60 -12.91
N LYS A 50 5.52 11.78 -12.44
CA LYS A 50 5.42 10.34 -12.53
C LYS A 50 4.54 9.81 -11.40
N VAL A 51 3.57 8.97 -11.76
CA VAL A 51 2.59 8.39 -10.83
C VAL A 51 2.59 6.86 -10.92
N ALA A 52 2.06 6.21 -9.89
CA ALA A 52 1.73 4.79 -9.91
C ALA A 52 0.21 4.61 -10.00
N ILE A 53 -0.26 3.85 -10.99
CA ILE A 53 -1.67 3.53 -11.21
C ILE A 53 -1.86 2.04 -10.94
N LYS A 54 -2.68 1.71 -9.92
CA LYS A 54 -3.05 0.35 -9.59
C LYS A 54 -4.44 0.03 -10.14
N LYS A 55 -4.52 -0.93 -11.05
CA LYS A 55 -5.78 -1.54 -11.50
C LYS A 55 -6.14 -2.69 -10.57
N LEU A 56 -7.31 -2.64 -9.94
CA LEU A 56 -7.79 -3.75 -9.12
C LEU A 56 -8.38 -4.87 -9.98
N HIS A 57 -7.99 -6.11 -9.72
CA HIS A 57 -8.50 -7.27 -10.47
C HIS A 57 -9.81 -7.75 -9.86
N ARG A 58 -10.89 -7.71 -10.64
CA ARG A 58 -12.23 -8.21 -10.29
C ARG A 58 -12.62 -7.89 -8.84
N PRO A 59 -12.59 -6.61 -8.43
CA PRO A 59 -12.84 -6.21 -7.04
C PRO A 59 -14.20 -6.67 -6.52
N PHE A 60 -15.18 -6.95 -7.40
CA PHE A 60 -16.54 -7.32 -7.03
C PHE A 60 -16.86 -8.81 -7.20
N GLN A 61 -15.86 -9.67 -7.46
CA GLN A 61 -16.10 -11.11 -7.65
C GLN A 61 -16.67 -11.83 -6.43
N SER A 62 -16.45 -11.28 -5.22
CA SER A 62 -17.06 -11.76 -3.99
C SER A 62 -17.11 -10.66 -2.95
N GLU A 63 -17.94 -10.84 -1.92
CA GLU A 63 -18.07 -9.90 -0.81
C GLU A 63 -16.72 -9.62 -0.11
N ILE A 64 -15.85 -10.64 -0.02
CA ILE A 64 -14.52 -10.50 0.59
C ILE A 64 -13.63 -9.56 -0.24
N PHE A 65 -13.61 -9.72 -1.57
CA PHE A 65 -12.86 -8.85 -2.47
C PHE A 65 -13.43 -7.43 -2.48
N ALA A 66 -14.76 -7.29 -2.49
CA ALA A 66 -15.42 -5.99 -2.48
C ALA A 66 -15.11 -5.21 -1.20
N LYS A 67 -15.22 -5.88 -0.04
CA LYS A 67 -14.84 -5.30 1.27
C LYS A 67 -13.36 -4.92 1.33
N ARG A 68 -12.48 -5.67 0.67
CA ARG A 68 -11.04 -5.34 0.59
C ARG A 68 -10.81 -4.09 -0.26
N ALA A 69 -11.36 -4.06 -1.47
CA ALA A 69 -11.22 -2.95 -2.40
C ALA A 69 -11.79 -1.64 -1.81
N TYR A 70 -12.98 -1.70 -1.20
CA TYR A 70 -13.58 -0.56 -0.51
C TYR A 70 -12.72 -0.06 0.65
N ARG A 71 -12.18 -0.98 1.47
CA ARG A 71 -11.33 -0.61 2.60
C ARG A 71 -10.04 0.05 2.17
N GLU A 72 -9.39 -0.47 1.13
CA GLU A 72 -8.18 0.11 0.56
C GLU A 72 -8.44 1.54 0.08
N LEU A 73 -9.49 1.75 -0.73
CA LEU A 73 -9.90 3.08 -1.18
C LEU A 73 -10.20 4.02 -0.01
N ARG A 74 -10.98 3.55 0.97
CA ARG A 74 -11.36 4.35 2.14
C ARG A 74 -10.12 4.77 2.92
N LEU A 75 -9.21 3.86 3.22
CA LEU A 75 -8.01 4.18 4.00
C LEU A 75 -7.09 5.13 3.23
N LEU A 76 -6.81 4.87 1.95
CA LEU A 76 -5.99 5.77 1.14
C LEU A 76 -6.55 7.19 1.03
N LYS A 77 -7.88 7.34 1.04
CA LYS A 77 -8.55 8.65 1.02
C LYS A 77 -8.46 9.41 2.36
N HIS A 78 -8.42 8.70 3.49
CA HIS A 78 -8.46 9.33 4.82
C HIS A 78 -7.08 9.48 5.47
N MET A 79 -6.12 8.64 5.10
CA MET A 79 -4.77 8.67 5.67
C MET A 79 -3.99 9.86 5.11
N LYS A 80 -3.67 10.82 5.98
CA LYS A 80 -2.80 11.95 5.68
C LYS A 80 -1.59 11.88 6.62
N HIS A 81 -0.57 11.13 6.20
CA HIS A 81 0.65 10.96 6.97
C HIS A 81 1.84 10.83 6.02
N GLU A 82 2.98 11.43 6.38
CA GLU A 82 4.17 11.47 5.54
C GLU A 82 4.68 10.06 5.16
N ASN A 83 4.60 9.12 6.09
CA ASN A 83 5.03 7.72 5.89
C ASN A 83 3.93 6.77 5.40
N VAL A 84 2.78 7.27 4.98
CA VAL A 84 1.70 6.46 4.39
C VAL A 84 1.45 6.92 2.97
N ILE A 85 1.30 5.97 2.05
CA ILE A 85 1.00 6.32 0.66
C ILE A 85 -0.38 6.98 0.58
N GLY A 86 -0.43 8.14 -0.08
CA GLY A 86 -1.67 8.88 -0.31
C GLY A 86 -2.33 8.48 -1.63
N LEU A 87 -3.59 8.92 -1.79
CA LEU A 87 -4.34 8.84 -3.04
C LEU A 87 -4.28 10.20 -3.77
N LEU A 88 -3.81 10.20 -5.02
CA LEU A 88 -3.81 11.38 -5.88
C LEU A 88 -5.11 11.49 -6.69
N ASP A 89 -5.60 10.36 -7.19
CA ASP A 89 -6.79 10.29 -8.04
C ASP A 89 -7.42 8.88 -7.97
N VAL A 90 -8.69 8.78 -8.33
CA VAL A 90 -9.43 7.51 -8.44
C VAL A 90 -10.39 7.62 -9.61
N PHE A 91 -10.42 6.61 -10.47
CA PHE A 91 -11.29 6.61 -11.63
C PHE A 91 -11.78 5.20 -12.00
N THR A 92 -12.85 5.16 -12.79
CA THR A 92 -13.36 3.99 -13.48
C THR A 92 -13.80 4.42 -14.88
N PRO A 93 -13.62 3.58 -15.92
CA PRO A 93 -14.17 3.86 -17.25
C PRO A 93 -15.69 3.70 -17.29
N ALA A 94 -16.31 3.11 -16.26
CA ALA A 94 -17.75 2.91 -16.21
C ALA A 94 -18.50 4.24 -16.06
N SER A 95 -19.46 4.50 -16.96
CA SER A 95 -20.35 5.67 -16.90
C SER A 95 -21.61 5.42 -16.07
N LYS A 96 -21.93 4.14 -15.82
CA LYS A 96 -23.10 3.70 -15.04
C LYS A 96 -22.69 2.65 -14.02
N LEU A 97 -23.50 2.49 -12.97
CA LEU A 97 -23.27 1.50 -11.91
C LEU A 97 -23.33 0.05 -12.45
N GLU A 98 -24.17 -0.21 -13.44
CA GLU A 98 -24.32 -1.53 -14.08
C GLU A 98 -23.03 -1.99 -14.77
N ASP A 99 -22.26 -1.04 -15.31
CA ASP A 99 -20.99 -1.26 -16.00
C ASP A 99 -19.78 -1.22 -15.05
N PHE A 100 -19.99 -0.96 -13.75
CA PHE A 100 -18.93 -0.77 -12.77
C PHE A 100 -18.27 -2.09 -12.37
N GLN A 101 -17.29 -2.52 -13.16
CA GLN A 101 -16.58 -3.79 -12.95
C GLN A 101 -15.22 -3.64 -12.28
N ASP A 102 -14.53 -2.52 -12.53
CA ASP A 102 -13.23 -2.21 -11.96
C ASP A 102 -13.03 -0.72 -11.71
N PHE A 103 -11.98 -0.41 -10.95
CA PHE A 103 -11.52 0.94 -10.73
C PHE A 103 -10.01 0.97 -10.49
N TYR A 104 -9.46 2.17 -10.62
CA TYR A 104 -8.03 2.44 -10.64
C TYR A 104 -7.69 3.44 -9.54
N LEU A 105 -6.58 3.18 -8.85
CA LEU A 105 -6.06 4.03 -7.78
C LEU A 105 -4.76 4.68 -8.28
N VAL A 106 -4.70 6.01 -8.26
CA VAL A 106 -3.50 6.76 -8.63
C VAL A 106 -2.81 7.23 -7.36
N MET A 107 -1.52 6.94 -7.24
CA MET A 107 -0.70 7.19 -6.06
C MET A 107 0.62 7.85 -6.48
N PRO A 108 1.35 8.50 -5.56
CA PRO A 108 2.72 8.92 -5.80
C PRO A 108 3.58 7.74 -6.27
N TYR A 109 4.43 7.98 -7.27
CA TYR A 109 5.36 6.95 -7.71
C TYR A 109 6.48 6.76 -6.69
N MET A 110 6.67 5.52 -6.25
CA MET A 110 7.81 5.13 -5.41
C MET A 110 8.84 4.41 -6.28
N TYR A 111 10.12 4.73 -6.08
CA TYR A 111 11.20 4.24 -6.94
C TYR A 111 11.36 2.72 -6.83
N THR A 112 11.30 2.21 -5.60
CA THR A 112 11.49 0.79 -5.31
C THR A 112 10.86 0.43 -3.96
N ASP A 113 10.90 -0.84 -3.61
CA ASP A 113 10.46 -1.37 -2.34
C ASP A 113 11.61 -2.06 -1.61
N LEU A 114 11.51 -2.18 -0.29
CA LEU A 114 12.60 -2.71 0.52
C LEU A 114 12.93 -4.17 0.22
N SER A 115 12.05 -4.93 -0.45
CA SER A 115 12.40 -6.29 -0.87
C SER A 115 13.49 -6.33 -1.95
N LYS A 116 13.65 -5.25 -2.73
CA LYS A 116 14.59 -5.13 -3.84
C LYS A 116 15.90 -4.43 -3.48
N VAL A 117 15.97 -3.78 -2.31
CA VAL A 117 17.07 -2.87 -1.92
C VAL A 117 17.88 -3.43 -0.75
N ARG A 118 18.07 -4.76 -0.72
CA ARG A 118 18.81 -5.45 0.35
C ARG A 118 20.15 -4.75 0.63
N GLY A 119 20.32 -4.22 1.85
CA GLY A 119 21.58 -3.66 2.36
C GLY A 119 21.70 -2.14 2.48
N LEU A 120 20.69 -1.35 2.09
CA LEU A 120 20.78 0.13 2.05
C LEU A 120 20.01 0.85 3.17
N LEU A 121 19.37 0.12 4.07
CA LEU A 121 18.71 0.74 5.23
C LEU A 121 19.61 0.58 6.46
N SER A 122 20.13 1.69 6.96
CA SER A 122 20.63 1.73 8.33
C SER A 122 19.47 1.46 9.30
N GLU A 123 19.73 0.69 10.35
CA GLU A 123 18.73 0.27 11.36
C GLU A 123 17.94 1.46 11.93
N ASP A 124 18.56 2.64 12.01
CA ASP A 124 18.00 3.89 12.53
C ASP A 124 16.75 4.38 11.79
N ARG A 125 16.60 4.10 10.48
CA ARG A 125 15.45 4.59 9.69
C ARG A 125 14.23 3.69 9.74
N VAL A 126 14.39 2.43 10.14
CA VAL A 126 13.28 1.47 10.22
C VAL A 126 12.53 1.58 11.55
N GLN A 127 13.14 2.19 12.57
CA GLN A 127 12.55 2.46 13.89
C GLN A 127 11.32 3.39 13.88
N PHE A 128 11.08 4.14 12.80
CA PHE A 128 9.96 5.10 12.69
C PHE A 128 8.65 4.52 12.12
N LEU A 129 8.51 3.19 12.04
CA LEU A 129 7.28 2.53 11.60
C LEU A 129 6.15 2.57 12.66
N TYR A 130 5.82 3.78 13.10
CA TYR A 130 4.70 4.09 13.99
C TYR A 130 3.42 4.29 13.15
N ILE A 131 2.71 3.21 12.81
CA ILE A 131 1.31 3.32 12.34
C ILE A 131 0.34 3.45 13.54
N HIS A 132 0.85 3.44 14.78
CA HIS A 132 0.00 3.48 15.97
C HIS A 132 -0.63 4.85 16.23
N SER A 133 -0.02 5.94 15.75
CA SER A 133 -0.58 7.30 15.92
C SER A 133 -1.93 7.49 15.21
N ALA A 134 -2.25 6.64 14.23
CA ALA A 134 -3.51 6.69 13.49
C ALA A 134 -4.55 5.65 13.96
N GLY A 135 -4.24 4.83 14.98
CA GLY A 135 -5.15 3.77 15.46
C GLY A 135 -5.48 2.70 14.42
N ILE A 136 -4.57 2.45 13.46
CA ILE A 136 -4.74 1.49 12.38
C ILE A 136 -3.62 0.46 12.43
N ILE A 137 -3.98 -0.82 12.28
CA ILE A 137 -3.03 -1.93 12.19
C ILE A 137 -3.03 -2.45 10.76
N HIS A 138 -1.83 -2.52 10.16
CA HIS A 138 -1.64 -2.88 8.75
C HIS A 138 -1.94 -4.35 8.44
N ARG A 139 -1.50 -5.26 9.32
CA ARG A 139 -1.67 -6.73 9.27
C ARG A 139 -1.00 -7.48 8.11
N ASP A 140 -0.47 -6.79 7.11
CA ASP A 140 0.37 -7.37 6.04
C ASP A 140 1.65 -6.56 5.84
N LEU A 141 2.31 -6.19 6.94
CA LEU A 141 3.55 -5.42 6.85
C LEU A 141 4.71 -6.35 6.48
N LYS A 142 5.32 -6.09 5.33
CA LYS A 142 6.45 -6.84 4.76
C LYS A 142 7.31 -5.90 3.92
N PRO A 143 8.59 -6.24 3.62
CA PRO A 143 9.47 -5.37 2.85
C PRO A 143 8.90 -4.92 1.49
N GLY A 144 8.11 -5.77 0.81
CA GLY A 144 7.44 -5.40 -0.45
C GLY A 144 6.30 -4.38 -0.31
N ASN A 145 5.80 -4.16 0.91
CA ASN A 145 4.79 -3.14 1.23
C ASN A 145 5.41 -1.88 1.86
N LEU A 146 6.74 -1.79 1.87
CA LEU A 146 7.52 -0.66 2.34
C LEU A 146 8.25 -0.08 1.13
N ALA A 147 7.78 1.05 0.63
CA ALA A 147 8.29 1.66 -0.59
C ALA A 147 9.14 2.88 -0.29
N VAL A 148 10.18 3.07 -1.08
CA VAL A 148 11.11 4.20 -0.97
C VAL A 148 11.21 4.96 -2.29
N ASN A 149 11.29 6.29 -2.21
CA ASN A 149 11.55 7.15 -3.36
C ASN A 149 13.05 7.46 -3.49
N GLN A 150 13.41 8.32 -4.44
CA GLN A 150 14.81 8.70 -4.72
C GLN A 150 15.45 9.49 -3.58
N ASP A 151 14.64 10.20 -2.78
CA ASP A 151 15.07 10.99 -1.62
C ASP A 151 15.15 10.16 -0.33
N CYS A 152 15.04 8.83 -0.45
CA CYS A 152 15.00 7.88 0.66
C CYS A 152 13.85 8.11 1.66
N GLU A 153 12.72 8.66 1.21
CA GLU A 153 11.48 8.73 1.97
C GLU A 153 10.75 7.39 1.94
N LEU A 154 10.35 6.90 3.10
CA LEU A 154 9.64 5.63 3.26
C LEU A 154 8.11 5.85 3.30
N LYS A 155 7.36 5.12 2.48
CA LYS A 155 5.89 5.07 2.52
C LYS A 155 5.37 3.64 2.56
N ILE A 156 4.38 3.42 3.41
CA ILE A 156 3.71 2.13 3.61
C ILE A 156 2.61 1.96 2.54
N LEU A 157 2.51 0.76 1.95
CA LEU A 157 1.60 0.37 0.87
C LEU A 157 0.64 -0.77 1.26
N ASP A 158 -0.44 -0.95 0.50
CA ASP A 158 -1.42 -2.07 0.57
C ASP A 158 -2.17 -2.22 1.90
N PHE A 159 -3.12 -1.31 2.13
CA PHE A 159 -4.01 -1.31 3.29
C PHE A 159 -5.25 -2.22 3.13
N GLY A 160 -5.32 -3.06 2.10
CA GLY A 160 -6.52 -3.89 1.85
C GLY A 160 -6.85 -4.82 3.03
N LEU A 161 -5.83 -5.22 3.78
CA LEU A 161 -5.97 -6.04 4.98
C LEU A 161 -5.98 -5.23 6.27
N ALA A 162 -5.76 -3.92 6.28
CA ALA A 162 -5.68 -3.13 7.52
C ALA A 162 -6.99 -3.09 8.31
N ARG A 163 -6.93 -2.81 9.62
CA ARG A 163 -8.09 -2.65 10.52
C ARG A 163 -7.85 -1.53 11.53
N HIS A 164 -8.91 -0.96 12.08
CA HIS A 164 -8.76 -0.15 13.29
C HIS A 164 -8.24 -1.02 14.43
N ALA A 165 -7.40 -0.43 15.28
CA ALA A 165 -7.05 -1.05 16.55
C ALA A 165 -8.30 -1.00 17.45
N ASP A 166 -8.88 -2.16 17.77
CA ASP A 166 -9.95 -2.23 18.77
C ASP A 166 -9.34 -2.09 20.18
N ALA A 167 -10.04 -1.40 21.08
CA ALA A 167 -9.64 -1.27 22.48
C ALA A 167 -9.55 -2.63 23.21
N GLU A 168 -10.25 -3.66 22.71
CA GLU A 168 -10.28 -5.03 23.24
C GLU A 168 -9.33 -5.99 22.50
N MET A 169 -8.33 -5.49 21.76
CA MET A 169 -7.32 -6.38 21.20
C MET A 169 -6.48 -7.00 22.32
N THR A 170 -6.80 -8.26 22.66
CA THR A 170 -6.03 -9.05 23.62
C THR A 170 -4.55 -9.12 23.18
N GLY A 171 -3.63 -9.00 24.14
CA GLY A 171 -2.18 -8.86 23.87
C GLY A 171 -1.58 -9.94 22.96
N TYR A 172 -2.24 -11.09 22.82
CA TYR A 172 -1.83 -12.18 21.93
C TYR A 172 -1.99 -11.85 20.42
N VAL A 173 -3.00 -11.06 20.04
CA VAL A 173 -3.27 -10.69 18.63
C VAL A 173 -2.46 -9.45 18.22
N VAL A 174 -2.27 -8.52 19.15
CA VAL A 174 -1.40 -7.34 19.02
C VAL A 174 0.03 -7.80 18.67
N THR A 175 0.60 -8.72 19.43
CA THR A 175 2.01 -9.17 19.23
C THR A 175 2.30 -9.79 17.86
N ARG A 176 1.29 -10.31 17.13
CA ARG A 176 1.51 -10.93 15.82
C ARG A 176 1.57 -9.92 14.67
N TRP A 177 0.93 -8.76 14.83
CA TRP A 177 0.87 -7.71 13.81
C TRP A 177 1.86 -6.58 14.08
N TYR A 178 2.50 -6.63 15.25
CA TYR A 178 3.53 -5.75 15.76
C TYR A 178 4.85 -6.49 15.63
N ARG A 179 5.56 -6.29 14.52
CA ARG A 179 6.91 -6.81 14.37
C ARG A 179 7.85 -5.63 14.51
N ALA A 180 8.76 -5.73 15.45
CA ALA A 180 9.82 -4.77 15.60
C ALA A 180 10.63 -4.68 14.28
N PRO A 181 11.19 -3.51 13.94
CA PRO A 181 11.99 -3.26 12.74
C PRO A 181 12.93 -4.43 12.40
N GLU A 182 13.67 -4.90 13.38
CA GLU A 182 14.63 -6.01 13.30
C GLU A 182 13.96 -7.36 13.00
N VAL A 183 12.70 -7.58 13.36
CA VAL A 183 11.93 -8.80 13.04
C VAL A 183 11.42 -8.77 11.60
N ILE A 184 11.10 -7.58 11.08
CA ILE A 184 10.73 -7.36 9.66
C ILE A 184 11.98 -7.45 8.78
N LEU A 185 13.10 -6.90 9.25
CA LEU A 185 14.40 -6.95 8.58
C LEU A 185 15.03 -8.34 8.66
N ASN A 186 14.89 -9.09 9.75
CA ASN A 186 15.39 -10.47 9.86
C ASN A 186 14.67 -11.45 8.93
N TRP A 187 13.48 -11.13 8.41
CA TRP A 187 12.92 -11.89 7.27
C TRP A 187 13.83 -11.87 6.03
N MET A 188 14.73 -10.88 5.90
CA MET A 188 15.76 -10.85 4.86
C MET A 188 16.84 -11.92 5.05
N HIS A 189 17.09 -12.36 6.29
CA HIS A 189 18.09 -13.40 6.61
C HIS A 189 17.52 -14.83 6.56
N TYR A 190 16.22 -15.02 6.85
CA TYR A 190 15.59 -16.35 6.93
C TYR A 190 15.40 -17.09 5.58
N THR A 191 15.75 -16.51 4.43
CA THR A 191 15.69 -17.23 3.14
C THR A 191 16.86 -18.19 2.91
N GLN A 192 17.85 -18.23 3.79
CA GLN A 192 18.94 -19.21 3.72
C GLN A 192 19.08 -19.92 5.08
N THR A 193 18.80 -21.22 5.07
CA THR A 193 18.91 -22.21 6.17
C THR A 193 17.77 -22.24 7.20
N GLY A 194 17.17 -23.43 7.30
CA GLY A 194 16.07 -23.74 8.19
C GLY A 194 16.50 -23.90 9.65
N LYS A 195 15.50 -23.70 10.53
CA LYS A 195 15.51 -23.88 11.99
C LYS A 195 16.48 -22.98 12.77
N THR A 196 15.92 -22.04 13.53
CA THR A 196 16.09 -21.96 15.00
C THR A 196 15.17 -20.90 15.61
N ASN A 197 14.72 -21.17 16.84
CA ASN A 197 13.80 -20.42 17.67
C ASN A 197 14.20 -18.96 17.87
N ALA A 198 13.31 -18.02 17.52
CA ALA A 198 13.40 -16.64 17.97
C ALA A 198 12.62 -16.50 19.28
N THR A 199 13.32 -16.61 20.41
CA THR A 199 12.81 -16.20 21.72
C THR A 199 12.63 -14.68 21.70
N LEU A 200 11.37 -14.22 21.69
CA LEU A 200 11.00 -12.82 21.89
C LEU A 200 11.55 -12.34 23.24
N LYS A 201 12.58 -11.49 23.24
CA LYS A 201 12.92 -10.69 24.42
C LYS A 201 11.89 -9.56 24.52
N LEU A 202 11.02 -9.66 25.52
CA LEU A 202 10.13 -8.61 25.96
C LEU A 202 10.97 -7.40 26.41
N LEU A 203 10.75 -6.22 25.84
CA LEU A 203 11.21 -4.97 26.43
C LEU A 203 10.31 -4.67 27.65
N PRO A 204 10.88 -4.33 28.82
CA PRO A 204 10.10 -4.08 30.02
C PRO A 204 9.30 -2.78 29.89
N GLN A 205 8.01 -2.87 30.19
CA GLN A 205 7.14 -1.73 30.43
C GLN A 205 7.67 -0.98 31.66
N THR A 206 7.99 0.30 31.52
CA THR A 206 8.14 1.20 32.66
C THR A 206 7.37 2.49 32.41
N LEU A 207 6.83 3.01 33.52
CA LEU A 207 6.06 4.25 33.74
C LEU A 207 4.54 4.08 33.49
N GLU A 208 3.65 4.30 34.45
CA GLU A 208 3.73 4.86 35.80
C GLU A 208 2.40 4.53 36.52
N GLN A 209 2.45 4.05 37.76
CA GLN A 209 1.32 4.15 38.69
C GLN A 209 1.68 5.25 39.69
N SER A 210 0.98 6.37 39.60
CA SER A 210 0.83 7.32 40.68
C SER A 210 -0.64 7.29 41.11
N ILE A 211 -0.85 6.75 42.33
CA ILE A 211 -2.08 6.74 43.14
C ILE A 211 -3.16 5.74 42.72
#